data_AF-A0A7C1M5M6-F1
#
_entry.id   AF-A0A7C1M5M6-F1
#
_cell.length_a   1.000
_cell.length_b   1.000
_cell.length_c   1.000
_cell.angle_alpha   90.00
_cell.angle_beta   90.00
_cell.angle_gamma   90.00
#
_symmetry.space_group_name_H-M   'P 1'
#
loop_
_entity.id
_entity.type
_entity.pdbx_description
1 polymer ?
#
loop_
_entity_poly.entity_id
_entity_poly.type
_entity_poly.pdbx_seq_one_letter_code
_entity_poly.pdbx_strand_id
1 'polypeptide(L)'
;MTGHPTIPEVTDEDIAWIADTMGLDDLDGDRRAFLKRTGTFDVSACPGSGKTTLVVAKLAILARKWRHPTSGICVLSHTNVAREEIQNRLGHTPVGHRLLHYPHFIDTIHAFANRFLALPYLRSNGFPSPLVDDDVAKAFRWNVLQGQERWNFENWLNNRHTSIDVSVVI
;
A
#
# COMPACT_ATOMS: atom_id res chain seq x y z
N MET A 1 29.19 4.54 -2.67
CA MET A 1 28.55 5.54 -1.78
C MET A 1 27.61 4.79 -0.84
N THR A 2 28.13 4.36 0.30
CA THR A 2 27.39 3.63 1.35
C THR A 2 26.81 4.65 2.33
N GLY A 3 25.68 5.25 1.97
CA GLY A 3 24.91 6.09 2.89
C GLY A 3 23.53 5.49 3.04
N HIS A 4 23.25 4.86 4.19
CA HIS A 4 21.89 4.46 4.52
C HIS A 4 20.97 5.68 4.44
N PRO A 5 19.72 5.54 3.96
CA PRO A 5 18.80 6.66 3.88
C PRO A 5 18.59 7.26 5.27
N THR A 6 18.89 8.55 5.43
CA THR A 6 18.59 9.26 6.67
C THR A 6 17.14 9.72 6.63
N ILE A 7 16.37 9.39 7.67
CA ILE A 7 14.98 9.85 7.79
C ILE A 7 15.00 11.38 7.96
N PRO A 8 14.37 12.15 7.06
CA PRO A 8 14.33 13.61 7.18
C PRO A 8 13.56 14.01 8.45
N GLU A 9 14.08 15.01 9.16
CA GLU A 9 13.37 15.62 10.29
C GLU A 9 12.04 16.22 9.82
N VAL A 10 11.00 16.14 10.64
CA VAL A 10 9.67 16.70 10.35
C VAL A 10 9.47 17.97 11.18
N THR A 11 9.26 19.10 10.50
CA THR A 11 9.10 20.42 11.13
C THR A 11 7.62 20.78 11.31
N ASP A 12 7.31 21.83 12.08
CA ASP A 12 5.94 22.33 12.20
C ASP A 12 5.40 22.90 10.88
N GLU A 13 6.28 23.40 10.00
CA GLU A 13 5.92 23.81 8.63
C GLU A 13 5.49 22.60 7.79
N ASP A 14 6.16 21.46 7.93
CA ASP A 14 5.75 20.21 7.27
C ASP A 14 4.37 19.76 7.74
N ILE A 15 4.10 19.89 9.05
CA ILE A 15 2.82 19.54 9.65
C ILE A 15 1.71 20.49 9.16
N ALA A 16 1.97 21.80 9.10
CA ALA A 16 1.02 22.78 8.60
C ALA A 16 0.68 22.53 7.13
N TRP A 17 1.70 22.26 6.31
CA TRP A 17 1.51 21.93 4.90
C TRP A 17 0.66 20.67 4.70
N ILE A 18 0.91 19.59 5.44
CA ILE A 18 0.15 18.36 5.23
C ILE A 18 -1.27 18.48 5.75
N ALA A 19 -1.48 19.27 6.81
CA ALA A 19 -2.82 19.56 7.32
C ALA A 19 -3.66 20.29 6.27
N ASP A 20 -3.09 21.30 5.62
CA ASP A 20 -3.74 21.99 4.50
C ASP A 20 -3.98 21.06 3.30
N THR A 21 -2.95 20.31 2.88
CA THR A 21 -3.02 19.42 1.71
C THR A 21 -4.08 18.32 1.85
N MET A 22 -4.26 17.79 3.06
CA MET A 22 -5.18 16.68 3.35
C MET A 22 -6.49 17.12 4.00
N GLY A 23 -6.69 18.44 4.23
CA GLY A 23 -7.85 18.97 4.95
C GLY A 23 -7.99 18.42 6.37
N LEU A 24 -6.89 18.35 7.12
CA LEU A 24 -6.87 17.84 8.49
C LEU A 24 -7.07 18.98 9.48
N ASP A 25 -8.23 18.99 10.12
CA ASP A 25 -8.50 19.88 11.24
C ASP A 25 -7.92 19.32 12.54
N ASP A 26 -7.45 20.23 13.39
CA ASP A 26 -7.11 19.98 14.80
C ASP A 26 -6.15 18.79 15.04
N LEU A 27 -4.94 18.90 14.49
CA LEU A 27 -3.83 18.03 14.88
C LEU A 27 -3.40 18.39 16.32
N ASP A 28 -3.94 17.64 17.28
CA ASP A 28 -3.57 17.70 18.69
C ASP A 28 -2.07 17.43 18.95
N GLY A 29 -1.63 17.65 20.19
CA GLY A 29 -0.23 17.48 20.58
C GLY A 29 0.33 16.08 20.33
N ASP A 30 -0.48 15.04 20.54
CA ASP A 30 -0.07 13.65 20.39
C ASP A 30 0.10 13.27 18.91
N ARG A 31 -0.81 13.73 18.05
CA ARG A 31 -0.73 13.57 16.59
C ARG A 31 0.49 14.28 16.04
N ARG A 32 0.78 15.49 16.49
CA ARG A 32 1.99 16.24 16.12
C ARG A 32 3.25 15.52 16.57
N ALA A 33 3.28 15.02 17.80
CA ALA A 33 4.40 14.24 18.33
C ALA A 33 4.62 12.95 17.51
N PHE A 34 3.55 12.28 17.09
CA PHE A 34 3.62 11.13 16.20
C PHE A 34 4.24 11.46 14.83
N LEU A 35 3.83 12.58 14.22
CA LEU A 35 4.37 13.03 12.93
C LEU A 35 5.87 13.35 13.02
N LYS A 36 6.31 13.95 14.14
CA LYS A 36 7.73 14.30 14.38
C LYS A 36 8.65 13.12 14.69
N ARG A 37 8.10 11.96 15.04
CA ARG A 37 8.87 10.82 15.53
C ARG A 37 9.68 10.15 14.40
N THR A 38 10.95 9.82 14.62
CA THR A 38 11.83 9.19 13.63
C THR A 38 12.21 7.74 13.94
N GLY A 39 11.95 7.26 15.16
CA GLY A 39 12.26 5.89 15.59
C GLY A 39 11.12 4.88 15.40
N THR A 40 11.39 3.63 15.79
CA THR A 40 10.40 2.55 15.85
C THR A 40 9.27 2.91 16.81
N PHE A 41 8.04 2.69 16.39
CA PHE A 41 6.86 2.95 17.20
C PHE A 41 5.70 2.07 16.77
N ASP A 42 4.99 1.54 17.76
CA ASP A 42 3.75 0.80 17.57
C ASP A 42 2.55 1.71 17.79
N VAL A 43 1.69 1.79 16.77
CA VAL A 43 0.45 2.57 16.83
C VAL A 43 -0.70 1.60 17.16
N SER A 44 -1.23 1.67 18.38
CA SER A 44 -2.38 0.83 18.77
C SER A 44 -3.68 1.31 18.14
N ALA A 45 -4.49 0.39 17.62
CA ALA A 45 -5.61 0.71 16.76
C ALA A 45 -7.00 0.76 17.43
N CYS A 46 -7.43 1.91 17.95
CA CYS A 46 -8.86 2.16 18.26
C CYS A 46 -9.70 2.52 17.00
N PRO A 47 -10.86 1.89 16.73
CA PRO A 47 -11.73 2.28 15.61
C PRO A 47 -12.04 3.78 15.59
N GLY A 48 -12.06 4.39 14.40
CA GLY A 48 -12.41 5.81 14.23
C GLY A 48 -11.33 6.85 14.61
N SER A 49 -10.16 6.44 15.12
CA SER A 49 -9.16 7.39 15.64
C SER A 49 -8.24 8.05 14.59
N GLY A 50 -8.48 7.82 13.28
CA GLY A 50 -7.72 8.49 12.21
C GLY A 50 -6.25 8.06 12.02
N LYS A 51 -5.82 6.89 12.53
CA LYS A 51 -4.41 6.46 12.42
C LYS A 51 -3.92 6.30 11.00
N THR A 52 -4.72 5.66 10.14
CA THR A 52 -4.36 5.46 8.74
C THR A 52 -4.09 6.82 8.10
N THR A 53 -4.93 7.82 8.39
CA THR A 53 -4.73 9.21 7.97
C THR A 53 -3.42 9.81 8.46
N LEU A 54 -3.09 9.64 9.74
CA LEU A 54 -1.81 10.14 10.29
C LEU A 54 -0.59 9.46 9.67
N VAL A 55 -0.68 8.16 9.40
CA VAL A 55 0.37 7.42 8.69
C VAL A 55 0.53 7.96 7.27
N VAL A 56 -0.57 8.17 6.55
CA VAL A 56 -0.53 8.77 5.20
C VAL A 56 0.06 10.18 5.23
N ALA A 57 -0.33 11.01 6.20
CA ALA A 57 0.24 12.35 6.38
C ALA A 57 1.75 12.30 6.61
N LYS A 58 2.21 11.40 7.48
CA LYS A 58 3.64 11.19 7.73
C LYS A 58 4.38 10.75 6.48
N LEU A 59 3.85 9.77 5.76
CA LEU A 59 4.44 9.27 4.51
C LEU A 59 4.56 10.38 3.46
N ALA A 60 3.56 11.25 3.34
CA ALA A 60 3.58 12.38 2.43
C ALA A 60 4.70 13.37 2.77
N ILE A 61 4.84 13.74 4.05
CA ILE A 61 5.94 14.60 4.51
C ILE A 61 7.30 13.97 4.16
N LEU A 62 7.47 12.67 4.47
CA LEU A 62 8.71 11.96 4.21
C LEU A 62 9.03 11.90 2.70
N ALA A 63 8.04 11.59 1.85
CA ALA A 63 8.20 11.55 0.40
C ALA A 63 8.52 12.93 -0.20
N ARG A 64 7.92 14.00 0.34
CA ARG A 64 8.23 15.37 -0.08
C ARG A 64 9.69 15.73 0.14
N LYS A 65 10.26 15.31 1.27
CA LYS A 65 11.65 15.59 1.70
C LYS A 65 12.65 14.52 1.27
N TRP A 66 12.21 13.49 0.55
CA TRP A 66 13.04 12.34 0.20
C TRP A 66 14.10 12.70 -0.84
N ARG A 67 15.37 12.41 -0.56
CA ARG A 67 16.51 12.78 -1.41
C ARG A 67 17.21 11.59 -2.08
N HIS A 68 16.85 10.37 -1.74
CA HIS A 68 17.52 9.17 -2.24
C HIS A 68 16.81 8.65 -3.50
N PRO A 69 17.48 8.64 -4.67
CA PRO A 69 16.84 8.22 -5.92
C PRO A 69 16.70 6.71 -6.06
N THR A 70 17.50 5.92 -5.32
CA THR A 70 17.58 4.45 -5.43
C THR A 70 17.23 3.71 -4.15
N SER A 71 16.71 4.42 -3.16
CA SER A 71 16.27 3.84 -1.89
C SER A 71 15.01 4.57 -1.50
N GLY A 72 14.01 3.85 -1.00
CA GLY A 72 12.70 4.43 -0.72
C GLY A 72 12.12 3.96 0.59
N ILE A 73 10.89 4.41 0.81
CA ILE A 73 10.08 4.03 1.95
C ILE A 73 9.37 2.72 1.59
N CYS A 74 9.44 1.74 2.48
CA CYS A 74 8.72 0.47 2.35
C CYS A 74 7.56 0.46 3.34
N VAL A 75 6.34 0.38 2.83
CA VAL A 75 5.11 0.23 3.60
C VAL A 75 4.53 -1.13 3.28
N LEU A 76 4.38 -1.97 4.30
CA LEU A 76 3.83 -3.32 4.19
C LEU A 76 2.49 -3.37 4.92
N SER A 77 1.48 -3.88 4.23
CA SER A 77 0.15 -4.12 4.80
C SER A 77 -0.34 -5.54 4.51
N HIS A 78 -1.47 -5.92 5.11
CA HIS A 78 -2.16 -7.16 4.76
C HIS A 78 -3.11 -7.01 3.57
N THR A 79 -3.59 -5.79 3.32
CA THR A 79 -4.57 -5.48 2.27
C THR A 79 -4.17 -4.23 1.49
N ASN A 80 -4.79 -4.01 0.34
CA ASN A 80 -4.56 -2.83 -0.51
C ASN A 80 -5.10 -1.52 0.07
N VAL A 81 -5.86 -1.59 1.18
CA VAL A 81 -6.47 -0.42 1.83
C VAL A 81 -5.45 0.68 2.14
N ALA A 82 -4.22 0.35 2.54
CA ALA A 82 -3.18 1.34 2.81
C ALA A 82 -2.77 2.11 1.53
N ARG A 83 -2.67 1.41 0.40
CA ARG A 83 -2.35 1.98 -0.90
C ARG A 83 -3.50 2.81 -1.44
N GLU A 84 -4.73 2.28 -1.35
CA GLU A 84 -5.96 2.96 -1.77
C GLU A 84 -6.16 4.26 -0.98
N GLU A 85 -5.91 4.26 0.34
CA GLU A 85 -6.03 5.48 1.15
C GLU A 85 -5.07 6.58 0.69
N ILE A 86 -3.84 6.20 0.30
CA ILE A 86 -2.87 7.15 -0.27
C ILE A 86 -3.35 7.67 -1.62
N GLN A 87 -3.85 6.80 -2.49
CA GLN A 87 -4.40 7.20 -3.79
C GLN A 87 -5.60 8.14 -3.62
N ASN A 88 -6.52 7.82 -2.72
CA ASN A 88 -7.71 8.62 -2.46
C ASN A 88 -7.37 10.01 -1.91
N ARG A 89 -6.40 10.11 -1.00
CA ARG A 89 -6.05 11.38 -0.34
C ARG A 89 -5.02 12.21 -1.10
N LEU A 90 -4.08 11.57 -1.77
CA LEU A 90 -2.89 12.22 -2.32
C LEU A 90 -2.67 11.91 -3.80
N GLY A 91 -3.48 11.06 -4.43
CA GLY A 91 -3.25 10.58 -5.80
C GLY A 91 -3.23 11.68 -6.87
N HIS A 92 -3.82 12.84 -6.61
CA HIS A 92 -3.79 14.01 -7.49
C HIS A 92 -2.64 14.99 -7.18
N THR A 93 -1.77 14.66 -6.22
CA THR A 93 -0.65 15.51 -5.82
C THR A 93 0.68 14.95 -6.34
N PRO A 94 1.66 15.81 -6.67
CA PRO A 94 3.00 15.34 -7.04
C PRO A 94 3.66 14.46 -5.97
N VAL A 95 3.34 14.70 -4.70
CA VAL A 95 3.86 13.92 -3.57
C VAL A 95 3.22 12.52 -3.54
N GLY A 96 1.92 12.39 -3.74
CA GLY A 96 1.27 11.09 -3.83
C GLY A 96 1.77 10.28 -5.02
N HIS A 97 1.94 10.91 -6.19
CA HIS A 97 2.58 10.24 -7.33
C HIS A 97 3.99 9.75 -7.00
N ARG A 98 4.81 10.59 -6.37
CA ARG A 98 6.16 10.20 -5.92
C ARG A 98 6.11 9.01 -4.95
N LEU A 99 5.22 9.07 -3.96
CA LEU A 99 5.09 8.05 -2.91
C LEU A 99 4.60 6.69 -3.46
N LEU A 100 3.81 6.67 -4.52
CA LEU A 100 3.26 5.45 -5.14
C LEU A 100 4.19 4.81 -6.19
N HIS A 101 5.32 5.44 -6.52
CA HIS A 101 6.26 4.98 -7.54
C HIS A 101 7.66 4.77 -6.96
N TYR A 102 8.52 4.15 -7.77
CA TYR A 102 9.93 3.96 -7.46
C TYR A 102 10.59 5.29 -7.02
N PRO A 103 11.42 5.30 -5.97
CA PRO A 103 11.97 4.14 -5.25
C PRO A 103 11.12 3.61 -4.09
N HIS A 104 9.92 4.15 -3.87
CA HIS A 104 9.04 3.73 -2.78
C HIS A 104 8.32 2.42 -3.11
N PHE A 105 7.99 1.66 -2.08
CA PHE A 105 7.19 0.45 -2.17
C PHE A 105 6.06 0.52 -1.15
N ILE A 106 4.83 0.47 -1.63
CA ILE A 106 3.62 0.55 -0.81
C ILE A 106 2.63 -0.46 -1.35
N ASP A 107 2.58 -1.59 -0.67
CA ASP A 107 1.79 -2.74 -1.09
C ASP A 107 1.65 -3.76 0.05
N THR A 108 0.99 -4.86 -0.26
CA THR A 108 0.86 -5.99 0.64
C THR A 108 2.19 -6.72 0.86
N ILE A 109 2.28 -7.42 2.00
CA ILE A 109 3.38 -8.35 2.28
C ILE A 109 3.50 -9.45 1.21
N HIS A 110 2.38 -9.88 0.62
CA HIS A 110 2.37 -10.84 -0.48
C HIS A 110 3.03 -10.27 -1.74
N ALA A 111 2.66 -9.05 -2.13
CA ALA A 111 3.28 -8.36 -3.27
C ALA A 111 4.78 -8.13 -3.04
N PHE A 112 5.18 -7.79 -1.81
CA PHE A 112 6.59 -7.65 -1.45
C PHE A 112 7.36 -8.97 -1.63
N ALA A 113 6.86 -10.05 -1.02
CA ALA A 113 7.48 -11.36 -1.12
C ALA A 113 7.57 -11.84 -2.57
N ASN A 114 6.50 -11.64 -3.34
CA ASN A 114 6.49 -12.00 -4.76
C ASN A 114 7.55 -11.21 -5.54
N ARG A 115 7.56 -9.87 -5.41
CA ARG A 115 8.43 -8.98 -6.20
C ARG A 115 9.91 -9.11 -5.84
N PHE A 116 10.24 -9.20 -4.56
CA PHE A 116 11.62 -9.09 -4.08
C PHE A 116 12.24 -10.41 -3.64
N LEU A 117 11.45 -11.47 -3.45
CA LEU A 117 11.97 -12.78 -3.05
C LEU A 117 11.67 -13.85 -4.10
N ALA A 118 10.39 -14.08 -4.41
CA ALA A 118 9.97 -15.19 -5.27
C ALA A 118 10.41 -15.00 -6.72
N LEU A 119 10.11 -13.85 -7.34
CA LEU A 119 10.49 -13.58 -8.73
C LEU A 119 12.02 -13.59 -8.93
N PRO A 120 12.85 -12.94 -8.08
CA PRO A 120 14.29 -13.06 -8.17
C PRO A 120 14.79 -14.50 -8.03
N TYR A 121 14.24 -15.28 -7.08
CA TYR A 121 14.61 -16.68 -6.90
C TYR A 121 14.26 -17.54 -8.12
N LEU A 122 13.07 -17.39 -8.68
CA LEU A 122 12.67 -18.15 -9.88
C LEU A 122 13.57 -17.82 -11.07
N ARG A 123 13.84 -16.53 -11.28
CA ARG A 123 14.74 -16.07 -12.34
C ARG A 123 16.16 -16.60 -12.17
N SER A 124 16.70 -16.62 -10.95
CA SER A 124 18.05 -17.16 -10.70
C SER A 124 18.14 -18.67 -10.94
N ASN A 125 17.01 -19.39 -10.87
CA ASN A 125 16.93 -20.82 -11.15
C ASN A 125 16.51 -21.14 -12.60
N GLY A 126 16.47 -20.15 -13.49
CA GLY A 126 16.16 -20.35 -14.92
C GLY A 126 14.69 -20.56 -15.23
N PHE A 127 13.79 -20.35 -14.27
CA PHE A 127 12.36 -20.41 -14.51
C PHE A 127 11.90 -19.08 -15.15
N PRO A 128 11.22 -19.10 -16.31
CA PRO A 128 10.58 -17.91 -16.85
C PRO A 128 9.54 -17.43 -15.83
N SER A 129 9.53 -16.13 -15.55
CA SER A 129 8.61 -15.49 -14.60
C SER A 129 7.20 -16.01 -14.83
N PRO A 130 6.55 -16.68 -13.86
CA PRO A 130 5.12 -16.90 -13.96
C PRO A 130 4.47 -15.53 -14.04
N LEU A 131 3.56 -15.37 -15.00
CA LEU A 131 2.68 -14.23 -15.04
C LEU A 131 1.81 -14.31 -13.76
N VAL A 132 2.17 -13.55 -12.73
CA VAL A 132 1.32 -13.40 -11.54
C VAL A 132 0.33 -12.30 -11.88
N ASP A 133 -0.66 -12.70 -12.66
CA ASP A 133 -1.76 -11.85 -13.12
C ASP A 133 -3.04 -12.43 -12.51
N ASP A 134 -3.73 -11.61 -11.73
CA ASP A 134 -4.96 -12.00 -11.04
C ASP A 134 -6.02 -12.43 -12.05
N ASP A 135 -6.06 -11.83 -13.25
CA ASP A 135 -7.00 -12.21 -14.31
C ASP A 135 -6.63 -13.57 -14.91
N VAL A 136 -5.33 -13.87 -15.06
CA VAL A 136 -4.90 -15.20 -15.53
C VAL A 136 -5.13 -16.26 -14.45
N ALA A 137 -4.89 -15.96 -13.18
CA ALA A 137 -5.18 -16.86 -12.07
C ALA A 137 -6.69 -17.11 -11.95
N LYS A 138 -7.51 -16.07 -12.10
CA LYS A 138 -8.97 -16.12 -12.11
C LYS A 138 -9.49 -16.90 -13.31
N ALA A 139 -8.98 -16.64 -14.52
CA ALA A 139 -9.34 -17.37 -15.73
C ALA A 139 -8.92 -18.84 -15.66
N PHE A 140 -7.73 -19.13 -15.13
CA PHE A 140 -7.28 -20.50 -14.89
C PHE A 140 -8.21 -21.22 -13.91
N ARG A 141 -8.49 -20.63 -12.74
CA ARG A 141 -9.42 -21.18 -11.74
C ARG A 141 -10.82 -21.37 -12.31
N TRP A 142 -11.32 -20.41 -13.08
CA TRP A 142 -12.61 -20.48 -13.77
C TRP A 142 -12.69 -21.65 -14.76
N ASN A 143 -11.60 -21.89 -15.49
CA ASN A 143 -11.51 -22.98 -16.47
C ASN A 143 -11.30 -24.36 -15.82
N VAL A 144 -10.80 -24.41 -14.58
CA VAL A 144 -10.66 -25.66 -13.81
C VAL A 144 -11.99 -26.08 -13.17
N LEU A 145 -12.90 -25.14 -12.86
CA LEU A 145 -14.24 -25.46 -12.39
C LEU A 145 -15.06 -26.11 -13.52
N GLN A 146 -15.52 -27.35 -13.31
CA GLN A 146 -16.33 -28.08 -14.29
C GLN A 146 -17.70 -28.49 -13.73
N GLY A 147 -18.68 -28.61 -14.64
CA GLY A 147 -19.99 -29.20 -14.35
C GLY A 147 -20.76 -28.50 -13.22
N GLN A 148 -21.22 -29.30 -12.25
CA GLN A 148 -22.08 -28.87 -11.14
C GLN A 148 -21.45 -27.76 -10.28
N GLU A 149 -20.13 -27.77 -10.11
CA GLU A 149 -19.40 -26.83 -9.25
C GLU A 149 -19.43 -25.41 -9.83
N ARG A 150 -19.26 -25.29 -11.15
CA ARG A 150 -19.34 -24.00 -11.84
C ARG A 150 -20.76 -23.43 -11.78
N TRP A 151 -21.77 -24.27 -12.01
CA TRP A 151 -23.18 -23.87 -11.94
C TRP A 151 -23.59 -23.42 -10.53
N ASN A 152 -23.15 -24.14 -9.50
CA ASN A 152 -23.40 -23.76 -8.10
C ASN A 152 -22.72 -22.44 -7.73
N PHE A 153 -21.49 -22.23 -8.20
CA PHE A 153 -20.74 -21.00 -7.95
C PHE A 153 -21.36 -19.79 -8.69
N GLU A 154 -21.76 -19.95 -9.95
CA GLU A 154 -22.47 -18.94 -10.73
C GLU A 154 -23.80 -18.55 -10.06
N ASN A 155 -24.58 -19.51 -9.59
CA ASN A 155 -25.82 -19.25 -8.87
C ASN A 155 -25.59 -18.57 -7.51
N TRP A 156 -24.52 -18.93 -6.80
CA TRP A 156 -24.13 -18.28 -5.55
C TRP A 156 -23.73 -16.81 -5.76
N LEU A 157 -23.01 -16.50 -6.84
CA LEU A 157 -22.63 -15.13 -7.22
C LEU A 157 -23.86 -14.29 -7.61
N ASN A 158 -24.74 -14.85 -8.45
CA ASN A 158 -25.95 -14.18 -8.92
C ASN A 158 -26.91 -13.84 -7.78
N ASN A 159 -27.02 -14.70 -6.76
CA ASN A 159 -27.86 -14.45 -5.58
C ASN A 159 -27.33 -13.36 -4.63
N ARG A 160 -26.08 -12.88 -4.81
CA ARG A 160 -25.45 -11.89 -3.93
C ARG A 160 -25.15 -10.54 -4.58
N HIS A 161 -25.60 -10.29 -5.82
CA HIS A 161 -25.31 -9.05 -6.56
C HIS A 161 -23.81 -8.67 -6.56
N THR A 162 -22.93 -9.67 -6.52
CA THR A 162 -21.48 -9.47 -6.60
C THR A 162 -21.03 -9.93 -7.98
N SER A 163 -20.44 -9.02 -8.75
CA SER A 163 -19.73 -9.41 -9.97
C SER A 163 -18.50 -10.25 -9.59
N ILE A 164 -18.04 -11.06 -10.54
CA ILE A 164 -16.87 -11.97 -10.39
C ILE A 164 -15.60 -11.20 -9.95
N ASP A 165 -15.59 -9.87 -10.02
CA ASP A 165 -14.49 -8.99 -9.58
C ASP A 165 -14.30 -8.89 -8.06
N VAL A 166 -15.26 -9.32 -7.22
CA VAL A 166 -15.18 -9.10 -5.76
C VAL A 166 -15.05 -10.40 -4.95
N SER A 167 -15.18 -11.56 -5.58
CA SER A 167 -15.40 -12.82 -4.85
C SER A 167 -14.16 -13.70 -4.68
N VAL A 168 -12.98 -13.29 -5.17
CA VAL A 168 -11.74 -14.05 -5.04
C VAL A 168 -10.70 -13.22 -4.27
N VAL A 169 -11.05 -12.85 -3.05
CA VAL A 169 -10.07 -12.53 -2.01
C VAL A 169 -10.44 -13.38 -0.80
N ILE A 170 -9.82 -14.55 -0.72
CA ILE A 170 -9.63 -15.30 0.53
C ILE A 170 -8.15 -15.63 0.61
#